data_AF-A0A949B952-F1
#
_entry.id   AF-A0A949B952-F1
#
_cell.length_a   1.000
_cell.length_b   1.000
_cell.length_c   1.000
_cell.angle_alpha   90.00
_cell.angle_beta   90.00
_cell.angle_gamma   90.00
#
_symmetry.space_group_name_H-M   'P 1'
#
loop_
_entity.id
_entity.type
_entity.pdbx_description
1 polymer ?
#
loop_
_entity_poly.entity_id
_entity_poly.type
_entity_poly.pdbx_seq_one_letter_code
_entity_poly.pdbx_strand_id
1 'polypeptide(L)'
;MEKETIEKGCLIALTLPDGMVPERLYVGLVKVVDSRGVRLGLVDRNGVELGYDLFVSWEHLQVFLLATPQEGLESFWKCVFSWAEKTTLGR
;
A
#
# COMPACT_ATOMS: atom_id res chain seq x y z
N MET A 1 19.69 -3.17 -5.87
CA MET A 1 18.31 -2.87 -5.44
C MET A 1 17.42 -3.64 -6.39
N GLU A 2 16.97 -4.82 -5.98
CA GLU A 2 16.04 -5.62 -6.77
C GLU A 2 14.78 -4.77 -6.98
N LYS A 3 14.35 -4.63 -8.24
CA LYS A 3 13.07 -4.00 -8.55
C LYS A 3 12.00 -5.00 -8.16
N GLU A 4 11.56 -4.96 -6.91
CA GLU A 4 10.40 -5.72 -6.50
C GLU A 4 9.22 -5.28 -7.37
N THR A 5 8.69 -6.24 -8.13
CA THR A 5 7.67 -5.97 -9.13
C THR A 5 6.31 -6.07 -8.45
N ILE A 6 5.52 -5.00 -8.51
CA ILE A 6 4.15 -5.01 -8.03
C ILE A 6 3.34 -6.01 -8.86
N GLU A 7 2.84 -7.06 -8.21
CA GLU A 7 2.04 -8.09 -8.85
C GLU A 7 0.76 -8.41 -8.06
N LYS A 8 -0.16 -9.12 -8.72
CA LYS A 8 -1.42 -9.54 -8.10
C LYS A 8 -1.16 -10.45 -6.91
N GLY A 9 -1.81 -10.16 -5.79
CA GLY A 9 -1.66 -10.91 -4.54
C GLY A 9 -0.61 -10.32 -3.59
N CYS A 10 0.21 -9.36 -4.03
CA CYS A 10 1.05 -8.61 -3.11
C CYS A 10 0.22 -7.73 -2.18
N LEU A 11 0.72 -7.53 -0.96
CA LEU A 11 0.23 -6.50 -0.06
C LEU A 11 1.10 -5.25 -0.24
N ILE A 12 0.45 -4.10 -0.41
CA ILE A 12 1.14 -2.82 -0.60
C ILE A 12 0.68 -1.85 0.48
N ALA A 13 1.63 -1.16 1.09
CA ALA A 13 1.38 0.05 1.86
C ALA A 13 1.94 1.25 1.09
N LEU A 14 1.15 2.30 0.89
CA LEU A 14 1.55 3.47 0.11
C LEU A 14 1.01 4.79 0.65
N THR A 15 1.62 5.88 0.20
CA THR A 15 1.09 7.25 0.32
C THR A 15 0.80 7.81 -1.06
N LEU A 16 -0.16 8.73 -1.12
CA LEU A 16 -0.52 9.47 -2.33
C LEU A 16 -0.15 10.95 -2.19
N PRO A 17 0.03 11.67 -3.30
CA PRO A 17 0.30 13.11 -3.26
C PRO A 17 -0.77 13.88 -2.49
N ASP A 18 -0.34 14.95 -1.80
CA ASP A 18 -1.22 15.84 -1.05
C ASP A 18 -2.38 16.35 -1.92
N GLY A 19 -3.59 16.37 -1.34
CA GLY A 19 -4.79 16.85 -2.02
C GLY A 19 -5.50 15.83 -2.93
N MET A 20 -4.94 14.64 -3.17
CA MET A 20 -5.63 13.55 -3.89
C MET A 20 -6.75 12.91 -3.05
N VAL A 21 -6.43 12.65 -1.79
CA VAL A 21 -7.28 12.02 -0.78
C VAL A 21 -6.80 12.49 0.60
N PRO A 22 -7.62 12.39 1.68
CA PRO A 22 -7.14 12.75 3.01
C PRO A 22 -5.85 11.98 3.33
N GLU A 23 -4.75 12.69 3.55
CA GLU A 23 -3.41 12.11 3.80
C GLU A 23 -3.49 10.97 4.82
N ARG A 24 -3.43 9.74 4.30
CA ARG A 24 -3.46 8.52 5.08
C ARG A 24 -2.52 7.54 4.41
N LEU A 25 -1.75 6.82 5.21
CA LEU A 25 -1.10 5.60 4.79
C LEU A 25 -2.20 4.61 4.38
N TYR A 26 -2.20 4.17 3.12
CA TYR A 26 -3.13 3.18 2.61
C TYR A 26 -2.46 1.83 2.57
N VAL A 27 -3.16 0.79 3.04
CA VAL A 27 -2.71 -0.58 2.90
C VAL A 27 -3.76 -1.35 2.11
N GLY A 28 -3.34 -2.14 1.12
CA GLY A 28 -4.26 -2.90 0.31
C GLY A 28 -3.62 -4.05 -0.44
N LEU A 29 -4.43 -5.07 -0.72
CA LEU A 29 -4.06 -6.23 -1.53
C LEU A 29 -4.18 -5.88 -3.00
N VAL A 30 -3.14 -6.16 -3.78
CA VAL A 30 -3.15 -5.95 -5.22
C VAL A 30 -4.11 -6.92 -5.89
N LYS A 31 -5.18 -6.38 -6.46
CA LYS A 31 -6.21 -7.13 -7.17
C LYS A 31 -5.92 -7.21 -8.67
N VAL A 32 -5.47 -6.08 -9.25
CA VAL A 32 -5.20 -5.92 -10.68
C VAL A 32 -3.99 -5.00 -10.86
N VAL A 33 -3.13 -5.35 -11.81
CA VAL A 33 -2.02 -4.52 -12.31
C VAL A 33 -2.23 -4.37 -13.81
N ASP A 34 -2.27 -3.14 -14.31
CA ASP A 34 -2.39 -2.86 -15.74
C ASP A 34 -1.40 -1.77 -16.19
N SER A 35 -1.45 -1.40 -17.47
CA SER A 35 -0.56 -0.39 -18.04
C SER A 35 -0.73 1.01 -17.45
N ARG A 36 -1.81 1.29 -16.72
CA ARG A 36 -2.15 2.60 -16.16
C ARG A 36 -1.90 2.67 -14.66
N GLY A 37 -1.97 1.54 -13.95
CA GLY A 37 -1.79 1.54 -12.51
C GLY A 37 -2.09 0.22 -11.83
N VAL A 38 -2.39 0.33 -10.55
CA VAL A 38 -2.74 -0.77 -9.66
C VAL A 38 -4.10 -0.54 -9.02
N ARG A 39 -4.90 -1.60 -8.92
CA ARG A 39 -6.13 -1.62 -8.13
C ARG A 39 -5.88 -2.41 -6.85
N LEU A 40 -6.09 -1.74 -5.72
CA LEU A 40 -5.90 -2.26 -4.38
C LEU A 40 -7.26 -2.50 -3.73
N GLY A 41 -7.48 -3.68 -3.18
CA GLY A 41 -8.55 -3.89 -2.20
C GLY A 41 -8.04 -3.42 -0.84
N LEU A 42 -8.62 -2.36 -0.30
CA LEU A 42 -8.16 -1.76 0.96
C LEU A 42 -8.38 -2.74 2.12
N VAL A 43 -7.39 -2.81 3.01
CA VAL A 43 -7.44 -3.66 4.20
C VAL A 43 -7.33 -2.83 5.47
N ASP A 44 -7.85 -3.38 6.57
CA ASP A 44 -7.65 -2.84 7.91
C ASP A 44 -6.26 -3.19 8.47
N ARG A 45 -5.98 -2.73 9.69
CA ARG A 45 -4.72 -3.00 10.41
C ARG A 45 -4.44 -4.47 10.71
N ASN A 46 -5.44 -5.34 10.57
CA ASN A 46 -5.33 -6.78 10.77
C ASN A 46 -5.24 -7.52 9.42
N GLY A 47 -5.19 -6.81 8.29
CA GLY A 47 -5.19 -7.37 6.95
C GLY A 47 -6.56 -7.83 6.45
N VAL A 48 -7.65 -7.41 7.11
CA VAL A 48 -9.01 -7.77 6.69
C VAL A 48 -9.49 -6.79 5.63
N GLU A 49 -9.99 -7.31 4.50
CA GLU A 49 -10.53 -6.47 3.42
C GLU A 49 -11.74 -5.64 3.88
N LEU A 50 -11.70 -4.35 3.61
CA LEU A 50 -12.74 -3.39 3.98
C LEU A 50 -13.89 -3.31 2.96
N GLY A 51 -13.76 -3.99 1.82
CA GLY A 51 -14.74 -3.97 0.73
C GLY A 51 -14.69 -2.71 -0.16
N TYR A 52 -13.68 -1.85 0.04
CA TYR A 52 -13.42 -0.68 -0.81
C TYR A 52 -12.19 -0.92 -1.67
N ASP A 53 -12.27 -0.50 -2.93
CA ASP A 53 -11.12 -0.52 -3.83
C ASP A 53 -10.56 0.88 -4.05
N LEU A 54 -9.24 0.96 -4.10
CA LEU A 54 -8.49 2.16 -4.46
C LEU A 54 -7.71 1.88 -5.76
N PHE A 55 -7.96 2.70 -6.77
CA PHE A 55 -7.12 2.72 -7.97
C PHE A 55 -6.04 3.79 -7.83
N VAL A 56 -4.80 3.41 -8.10
CA VAL A 56 -3.63 4.30 -8.06
C VAL A 56 -2.93 4.21 -9.41
N SER A 57 -2.84 5.34 -10.11
CA SER A 57 -2.05 5.41 -11.35
C SER A 57 -0.55 5.37 -11.05
N TRP A 58 0.24 4.88 -12.00
CA TRP A 58 1.70 4.83 -11.84
C TRP A 58 2.32 6.22 -11.59
N GLU A 59 1.71 7.26 -12.15
CA GLU A 59 2.15 8.66 -12.00
C GLU A 59 1.98 9.21 -10.57
N HIS A 60 1.08 8.61 -9.77
CA HIS A 60 0.77 9.06 -8.40
C HIS A 60 1.34 8.13 -7.34
N LEU A 61 2.04 7.07 -7.72
CA LEU A 61 2.67 6.14 -6.78
C LEU A 61 4.00 6.73 -6.28
N GLN A 62 4.02 7.29 -5.06
CA GLN A 62 5.20 8.00 -4.53
C GLN A 62 6.14 7.12 -3.70
N VAL A 63 5.58 6.46 -2.67
CA VAL A 63 6.34 5.63 -1.74
C VAL A 63 5.51 4.39 -1.47
N PHE A 64 6.15 3.23 -1.49
CA PHE A 64 5.50 2.00 -1.11
C PHE A 64 6.40 1.03 -0.36
N LEU A 65 5.79 0.26 0.54
CA LEU A 65 6.30 -1.01 1.02
C LEU A 65 5.54 -2.11 0.30
N LEU A 66 6.25 -3.13 -0.18
CA LEU A 66 5.68 -4.32 -0.79
C LEU A 66 5.90 -5.51 0.14
N ALA A 67 4.91 -6.40 0.20
CA ALA A 67 5.11 -7.76 0.67
C ALA A 67 4.51 -8.72 -0.35
N THR A 68 5.32 -9.65 -0.81
CA THR A 68 4.88 -10.78 -1.62
C THR A 68 4.18 -11.81 -0.74
N PRO A 69 3.33 -12.69 -1.31
CA PRO A 69 2.70 -13.79 -0.55
C PRO A 69 3.71 -14.74 0.12
N GLN A 70 4.96 -14.73 -0.34
CA GLN A 70 6.05 -15.58 0.15
C GLN A 70 6.76 -14.96 1.37
N GLU A 71 6.63 -13.64 1.53
CA GLU A 71 7.24 -12.92 2.64
C GLU A 71 6.35 -12.97 3.87
N GLY A 72 6.97 -13.16 5.04
CA GLY A 72 6.25 -13.12 6.31
C GLY A 72 5.60 -11.76 6.54
N LEU A 73 4.26 -11.74 6.65
CA LEU A 73 3.47 -10.52 6.81
C LEU A 73 3.81 -9.74 8.10
N GLU A 74 4.40 -10.38 9.10
CA GLU A 74 4.74 -9.73 10.38
C GLU A 74 5.73 -8.57 10.20
N SER A 75 6.78 -8.77 9.40
CA SER A 75 7.78 -7.72 9.13
C SER A 75 7.17 -6.55 8.38
N PHE A 76 6.29 -6.84 7.42
CA PHE A 76 5.55 -5.82 6.68
C PHE A 76 4.72 -4.96 7.62
N TRP A 77 3.90 -5.58 8.48
CA TRP A 77 3.04 -4.84 9.41
C TRP A 77 3.85 -4.03 10.43
N LYS A 78 4.98 -4.54 10.92
CA LYS A 78 5.90 -3.76 11.78
C LYS A 78 6.39 -2.48 11.08
N CYS A 79 6.80 -2.58 9.82
CA CYS A 79 7.21 -1.43 9.02
C CYS A 79 6.06 -0.45 8.78
N VAL A 80 4.87 -0.96 8.44
CA VAL A 80 3.66 -0.14 8.24
C VAL A 80 3.29 0.63 9.50
N PHE A 81 3.29 -0.02 10.68
CA PHE A 81 2.97 0.67 11.93
C PHE A 81 4.00 1.74 12.28
N SER A 82 5.30 1.44 12.14
CA SER A 82 6.36 2.42 12.37
C SER A 82 6.26 3.61 11.39
N TRP A 83 5.86 3.36 10.14
CA TRP A 83 5.62 4.42 9.17
C TRP A 83 4.41 5.27 9.58
N ALA A 84 3.29 4.63 9.92
CA ALA A 84 2.09 5.32 10.37
C ALA A 84 2.38 6.31 11.50
N GLU A 85 3.11 5.88 12.54
CA GLU A 85 3.54 6.72 13.67
C GLU A 85 4.34 7.94 13.25
N LYS A 86 5.28 7.79 12.31
CA LYS A 86 6.09 8.91 11.80
C LYS A 86 5.26 9.90 11.00
N THR A 87 4.29 9.42 10.24
CA THR A 87 3.40 10.29 9.44
C THR A 87 2.35 11.02 10.29
N THR A 88 1.91 10.46 11.42
CA THR A 88 0.99 11.15 12.34
C THR A 88 1.67 12.14 13.28
N LEU A 89 2.94 11.94 13.65
CA LEU A 89 3.68 12.81 14.56
C LEU A 89 4.38 14.00 13.87
N GLY A 90 4.41 14.04 12.54
CA GLY A 90 4.99 15.12 11.75
C GLY A 90 4.06 16.33 11.52
N ARG A 91 2.90 16.38 12.20
CA ARG A 91 1.94 17.50 12.17
C ARG A 91 1.82 18.17 13.53
#